data_AF-A0A439KL53-F1
#
_entry.id   AF-A0A439KL53-F1
#
_cell.length_a   1.000
_cell.length_b   1.000
_cell.length_c   1.000
_cell.angle_alpha   90.00
_cell.angle_beta   90.00
_cell.angle_gamma   90.00
#
_symmetry.space_group_name_H-M   'P 1'
#
loop_
_entity.id
_entity.type
_entity.pdbx_description
1 polymer ?
#
loop_
_entity_poly.entity_id
_entity_poly.type
_entity_poly.pdbx_seq_one_letter_code
_entity_poly.pdbx_strand_id
1 'polypeptide(L)'
;MTASQSVSQGTTPGQTGKLGKPKLAFRPLPVPQVDVRGFWGDRVDAVATRTADILYDRCVEARMLEQIDPDRPSPGVVIPFHSPSPDEAATAGNEFTGST
;
A
#
# COMPACT_ATOMS: atom_id res chain seq x y z
N MET A 1 -26.10 13.48 -43.79
CA MET A 1 -24.90 14.28 -44.09
C MET A 1 -24.13 14.49 -42.80
N THR A 2 -22.82 14.30 -42.89
CA THR A 2 -21.80 14.17 -41.84
C THR A 2 -21.69 15.37 -40.89
N ALA A 3 -21.30 15.12 -39.63
CA ALA A 3 -20.34 15.93 -38.90
C ALA A 3 -19.77 15.15 -37.71
N SER A 4 -18.53 14.70 -37.88
CA SER A 4 -17.66 14.08 -36.89
C SER A 4 -17.35 15.07 -35.76
N GLN A 5 -17.46 14.65 -34.50
CA GLN A 5 -16.81 15.33 -33.38
C GLN A 5 -15.58 14.53 -32.97
N SER A 6 -14.41 15.09 -33.25
CA SER A 6 -13.12 14.63 -32.71
C SER A 6 -12.72 15.62 -31.62
N VAL A 7 -12.79 15.17 -30.37
CA VAL A 7 -12.17 15.87 -29.23
C VAL A 7 -11.04 14.99 -28.74
N SER A 8 -9.84 15.32 -29.21
CA SER A 8 -8.58 14.80 -28.68
C SER A 8 -8.36 15.36 -27.28
N GLN A 9 -8.58 14.56 -26.24
CA GLN A 9 -8.08 14.87 -24.91
C GLN A 9 -6.80 14.08 -24.67
N GLY A 10 -5.68 14.80 -24.74
CA GLY A 10 -4.41 14.34 -24.20
C GLY A 10 -4.48 14.36 -22.68
N THR A 11 -4.32 13.19 -22.07
CA THR A 11 -4.17 13.04 -20.62
C THR A 11 -2.73 13.37 -20.25
N THR A 12 -2.50 14.55 -19.66
CA THR A 12 -1.26 14.81 -18.89
C THR A 12 -1.43 14.20 -17.50
N PRO A 13 -0.62 13.21 -17.08
CA PRO A 13 -0.68 12.66 -15.73
C PRO A 13 0.09 13.59 -14.79
N GLY A 14 -0.61 14.37 -13.97
CA GLY A 14 0.09 15.27 -13.04
C GLY A 14 -0.76 16.12 -12.09
N GLN A 15 -2.06 15.85 -11.91
CA GLN A 15 -2.86 16.50 -10.88
C GLN A 15 -3.57 15.48 -10.01
N THR A 16 -2.84 14.85 -9.10
CA THR A 16 -3.45 14.33 -7.87
C THR A 16 -3.65 15.53 -6.95
N GLY A 17 -4.93 15.86 -6.75
CA GLY A 17 -5.38 17.03 -6.01
C GLY A 17 -4.76 17.10 -4.62
N LYS A 18 -4.33 18.31 -4.25
CA LYS A 18 -4.09 18.66 -2.85
C LYS A 18 -5.43 18.53 -2.11
N LEU A 19 -5.72 17.37 -1.53
CA LEU A 19 -6.77 17.26 -0.52
C LEU A 19 -6.39 18.26 0.59
N GLY A 20 -7.14 19.36 0.68
CA GLY A 20 -6.93 20.38 1.69
C GLY A 20 -7.01 19.75 3.07
N LYS A 21 -5.93 19.84 3.85
CA LYS A 21 -5.89 19.33 5.23
C LYS A 21 -7.04 19.97 6.01
N PRO A 22 -7.88 19.21 6.73
CA PRO A 22 -8.92 19.79 7.57
C PRO A 22 -8.27 20.78 8.54
N LYS A 23 -8.82 22.00 8.61
CA LYS A 23 -8.29 23.07 9.46
C LYS A 23 -8.61 22.74 10.91
N LEU A 24 -7.73 21.96 11.54
CA LEU A 24 -7.78 21.68 12.97
C LEU A 24 -7.67 22.99 13.75
N ALA A 25 -8.46 23.12 14.82
CA ALA A 25 -8.42 24.27 15.73
C ALA A 25 -7.04 24.43 16.39
N PHE A 26 -6.33 23.32 16.58
CA PHE A 26 -4.96 23.27 17.09
C PHE A 26 -4.08 22.48 16.13
N ARG A 27 -2.88 22.99 15.84
CA ARG A 27 -1.86 22.19 15.15
C ARG A 27 -1.09 21.37 16.19
N PRO A 28 -0.98 20.05 16.02
CA PRO A 28 -0.16 19.25 16.91
C PRO A 28 1.31 19.68 16.80
N LEU A 29 2.02 19.64 17.92
CA LEU A 29 3.46 19.90 17.93
C LEU A 29 4.16 18.77 17.16
N PRO A 30 5.13 19.07 16.28
CA PRO A 30 5.86 18.03 15.56
C PRO A 30 6.66 17.16 16.54
N VAL A 31 6.77 15.86 16.22
CA VAL A 31 7.41 14.84 17.09
C VAL A 31 8.82 15.24 17.57
N PRO A 32 9.72 15.81 16.74
CA PRO A 32 11.06 16.20 17.21
C PRO A 32 11.09 17.31 18.28
N GLN A 33 9.98 18.01 18.51
CA GLN A 33 9.86 19.05 19.53
C GLN A 33 9.31 18.54 20.86
N VAL A 34 9.01 17.24 20.98
CA VAL A 34 8.45 16.62 22.19
C VAL A 34 9.52 15.74 22.83
N ASP A 35 9.86 16.03 24.09
CA ASP A 35 10.68 15.16 24.94
C ASP A 35 9.78 14.16 25.66
N VAL A 36 10.05 12.85 25.51
CA VAL A 36 9.27 11.77 26.12
C VAL A 36 10.15 11.06 27.13
N ARG A 37 9.75 11.10 28.41
CA ARG A 37 10.54 10.52 29.53
C ARG A 37 9.72 9.56 30.38
N GLY A 38 10.40 8.85 31.27
CA GLY A 38 9.79 7.90 32.20
C GLY A 38 9.11 6.75 31.46
N PHE A 39 7.89 6.41 31.86
CA PHE A 39 7.17 5.23 31.35
C PHE A 39 7.10 5.12 29.81
N TRP A 40 6.93 6.23 29.10
CA TRP A 40 6.88 6.21 27.63
C TRP A 40 8.26 6.31 26.97
N GLY A 41 9.24 6.90 27.65
CA GLY A 41 10.62 6.97 27.17
C GLY A 41 11.22 5.59 27.00
N ASP A 42 11.14 4.76 28.05
CA ASP A 42 11.67 3.39 28.02
C ASP A 42 11.06 2.53 26.90
N ARG A 43 9.80 2.79 26.55
CA ARG A 43 9.13 2.08 25.44
C ARG A 43 9.55 2.58 24.08
N VAL A 44 9.72 3.88 23.91
CA VAL A 44 10.27 4.44 22.68
C VAL A 44 11.67 3.90 22.45
N ASP A 45 12.49 3.85 23.51
CA ASP A 45 13.84 3.29 23.45
C ASP A 45 13.82 1.81 23.08
N ALA A 46 12.96 1.00 23.71
CA ALA A 46 12.82 -0.42 23.36
C ALA A 46 12.36 -0.63 21.90
N VAL A 47 11.45 0.21 21.40
CA VAL A 47 11.01 0.13 20.01
C VAL A 47 12.14 0.50 19.05
N ALA A 48 12.84 1.61 19.32
CA ALA A 48 13.90 2.13 18.47
C ALA A 48 15.13 1.21 18.44
N THR A 49 15.51 0.62 19.57
CA THR A 49 16.74 -0.17 19.70
C THR A 49 16.57 -1.65 19.41
N ARG A 50 15.33 -2.15 19.34
CA ARG A 50 15.09 -3.59 19.18
C ARG A 50 13.96 -3.92 18.21
N THR A 51 12.78 -3.35 18.42
CA THR A 51 11.60 -3.73 17.63
C THR A 51 11.75 -3.33 16.16
N ALA A 52 12.35 -2.17 15.88
CA ALA A 52 12.59 -1.70 14.53
C ALA A 52 13.48 -2.67 13.72
N ASP A 53 14.59 -3.12 14.32
CA ASP A 53 15.51 -4.08 13.69
C ASP A 53 14.84 -5.42 13.43
N ILE A 54 14.10 -5.94 14.41
CA ILE A 54 13.33 -7.19 14.24
C ILE A 54 12.34 -7.06 13.08
N LEU A 55 11.61 -5.94 12.99
CA LEU A 55 10.66 -5.72 11.92
C LEU A 55 11.36 -5.68 10.56
N TYR A 56 12.50 -5.00 10.49
CA TYR A 56 13.30 -4.92 9.27
C TYR A 56 13.78 -6.30 8.81
N ASP A 57 14.34 -7.11 9.71
CA ASP A 57 14.79 -8.47 9.41
C ASP A 57 13.65 -9.34 8.89
N ARG A 58 12.46 -9.24 9.51
CA ARG A 58 11.27 -9.98 9.03
C ARG A 58 10.83 -9.54 7.64
N CYS A 59 10.92 -8.26 7.31
CA CYS A 59 10.63 -7.75 5.96
C CYS A 59 11.63 -8.28 4.92
N VAL A 60 12.89 -8.44 5.30
CA VAL A 60 13.93 -9.04 4.44
C VAL A 60 13.66 -10.52 4.23
N GLU A 61 13.42 -11.29 5.30
CA GLU A 61 13.10 -12.73 5.24
C GLU A 61 11.86 -13.01 4.39
N ALA A 62 10.82 -12.18 4.52
CA ALA A 62 9.59 -12.28 3.74
C ALA A 62 9.74 -11.78 2.29
N ARG A 63 10.93 -11.32 1.89
CA ARG A 63 11.23 -10.73 0.57
C ARG A 63 10.29 -9.57 0.21
N MET A 64 9.75 -8.88 1.22
CA MET A 64 8.85 -7.74 1.02
C MET A 64 9.56 -6.58 0.31
N LEU A 65 10.86 -6.40 0.55
CA LEU A 65 11.64 -5.35 -0.10
C LEU A 65 11.77 -5.56 -1.61
N GLU A 66 11.79 -6.81 -2.09
CA GLU A 66 11.85 -7.11 -3.53
C GLU A 66 10.55 -6.77 -4.26
N GLN A 67 9.42 -6.71 -3.54
CA GLN A 67 8.14 -6.27 -4.11
C GLN A 67 8.11 -4.75 -4.33
N ILE A 68 8.98 -3.99 -3.66
CA ILE A 68 9.10 -2.54 -3.79
C ILE A 68 10.07 -2.17 -4.92
N ASP A 69 10.97 -3.09 -5.31
CA ASP A 69 11.97 -2.88 -6.37
C ASP A 69 11.29 -2.74 -7.75
N PRO A 70 11.27 -1.53 -8.35
CA PRO A 70 10.56 -1.29 -9.60
C PRO A 70 11.25 -1.91 -10.82
N ASP A 71 12.54 -2.25 -10.71
CA ASP A 71 13.33 -2.85 -11.79
C ASP A 71 13.16 -4.38 -11.85
N ARG A 72 12.51 -4.98 -10.85
CA ARG A 72 12.11 -6.38 -10.86
C ARG A 72 10.65 -6.50 -11.29
N PRO A 73 10.31 -7.47 -12.16
CA PRO A 73 8.91 -7.79 -12.40
C PRO A 73 8.26 -8.14 -11.07
N SER A 74 7.13 -7.51 -10.75
CA SER A 74 6.49 -7.72 -9.46
C SER A 74 6.24 -9.22 -9.27
N PRO A 75 6.68 -9.81 -8.16
CA PRO A 75 6.22 -11.14 -7.80
C PRO A 75 4.71 -10.98 -7.62
N GLY A 76 3.92 -11.52 -8.55
CA GLY A 76 2.46 -11.36 -8.54
C GLY A 76 1.87 -11.63 -7.15
N VAL A 77 0.72 -11.03 -6.85
CA VAL A 77 0.10 -11.06 -5.51
C VAL A 77 0.04 -12.51 -4.99
N VAL A 78 0.89 -12.85 -4.02
CA VAL A 78 0.82 -14.12 -3.30
C VAL A 78 -0.17 -13.89 -2.16
N ILE A 79 -1.46 -14.20 -2.37
CA ILE A 79 -2.45 -14.19 -1.29
C ILE A 79 -2.34 -15.54 -0.56
N PRO A 80 -1.83 -15.56 0.69
CA PRO A 80 -1.82 -16.78 1.47
C PRO A 80 -3.28 -17.11 1.84
N PHE A 81 -3.75 -18.28 1.44
CA PHE A 81 -5.06 -18.87 1.75
C PHE A 81 -6.25 -18.31 0.96
N HIS A 82 -6.36 -18.72 -0.30
CA HIS A 82 -7.67 -19.03 -0.90
C HIS A 82 -7.66 -20.51 -1.27
N SER A 83 -7.83 -21.38 -0.28
CA SER A 83 -8.38 -22.70 -0.56
C SER A 83 -9.85 -22.45 -0.89
N PRO A 84 -10.33 -22.69 -2.12
CA PRO A 84 -11.77 -22.65 -2.35
C PRO A 84 -12.42 -23.60 -1.34
N SER A 85 -13.50 -23.13 -0.71
CA SER A 85 -14.40 -24.04 0.00
C SER A 85 -14.79 -25.16 -0.97
N PRO A 86 -14.94 -26.43 -0.53
CA PRO A 86 -15.34 -27.52 -1.40
C PRO A 86 -16.62 -27.25 -2.20
N ASP A 87 -17.46 -26.30 -1.76
CA ASP A 87 -18.66 -25.84 -2.47
C ASP A 87 -18.35 -24.96 -3.70
N GLU A 88 -17.26 -24.18 -3.66
CA GLU A 88 -16.84 -23.29 -4.75
C GLU A 88 -16.15 -24.07 -5.89
N ALA A 89 -15.53 -25.21 -5.57
CA ALA A 89 -14.87 -26.09 -6.53
C ALA A 89 -15.85 -26.77 -7.51
N ALA A 90 -17.11 -26.96 -7.11
CA ALA A 90 -18.15 -27.54 -7.96
C ALA A 90 -18.68 -26.57 -9.04
N THR A 91 -18.54 -25.26 -8.80
CA THR A 91 -19.04 -24.21 -9.72
C THR A 91 -17.95 -23.72 -10.68
N ALA A 92 -16.66 -23.86 -10.32
CA ALA A 92 -15.53 -23.44 -11.16
C ALA A 92 -15.28 -24.30 -12.42
N GLY A 93 -16.08 -25.33 -12.65
CA GLY A 93 -16.03 -26.16 -13.86
C GLY A 93 -16.58 -25.49 -15.12
N ASN A 94 -17.26 -24.33 -14.99
CA ASN A 94 -17.93 -23.69 -16.11
C ASN A 94 -17.68 -22.17 -16.12
N GLU A 95 -16.78 -21.76 -17.03
CA GLU A 95 -16.78 -20.49 -17.77
C GLU A 95 -16.35 -19.19 -17.06
N PHE A 96 -15.12 -18.76 -17.37
CA PHE A 96 -14.90 -17.41 -17.92
C PHE A 96 -13.64 -17.40 -18.81
N THR A 97 -13.79 -17.72 -20.09
CA THR A 97 -12.82 -17.38 -21.13
C THR A 97 -13.09 -15.96 -21.61
N GLY A 98 -12.40 -14.98 -21.04
CA GLY A 98 -12.45 -13.58 -21.46
C GLY A 98 -11.10 -13.09 -21.94
N SER A 99 -10.72 -13.48 -23.15
CA SER A 99 -9.68 -12.83 -23.93
C SER A 99 -10.23 -11.52 -24.50
N THR A 100 -9.79 -10.37 -23.99
CA THR A 100 -9.43 -9.15 -24.74
C THR A 100 -8.90 -8.07 -23.81
#